data_AF-A0A261QZD9-F1
#
_entry.id   AF-A0A261QZD9-F1
#
_cell.length_a   1.000
_cell.length_b   1.000
_cell.length_c   1.000
_cell.angle_alpha   90.00
_cell.angle_beta   90.00
_cell.angle_gamma   90.00
#
_symmetry.space_group_name_H-M   'P 1'
#
loop_
_entity.id
_entity.type
_entity.pdbx_description
1 polymer ?
#
loop_
_entity_poly.entity_id
_entity_poly.type
_entity_poly.pdbx_seq_one_letter_code
_entity_poly.pdbx_strand_id
1 'polypeptide(L)'
;MSLEASRARAPRKPAAASGMMLLHHGLVGAVLGFPLAVLVSGCLNALLGDGQDPAQYQVAMWSVVPVWVAVISLAFLARTRVRCWLGLLIASAVAAVIFYGIIG
;
A
#
# COMPACT_ATOMS: atom_id res chain seq x y z
N MET A 1 22.08 -21.26 42.25
CA MET A 1 20.62 -21.50 42.32
C MET A 1 19.94 -20.16 42.04
N SER A 2 19.21 -19.86 40.95
CA SER A 2 18.76 -20.65 39.80
C SER A 2 18.21 -19.70 38.68
N LEU A 3 18.71 -18.47 38.53
CA LEU A 3 18.09 -17.47 37.64
C LEU A 3 18.94 -17.06 36.42
N GLU A 4 20.27 -17.10 36.50
CA GLU A 4 21.12 -16.66 35.38
C GLU A 4 21.36 -17.75 34.31
N ALA A 5 21.37 -19.02 34.72
CA ALA A 5 21.55 -20.16 33.82
C ALA A 5 20.28 -20.50 33.00
N SER A 6 19.13 -19.91 33.33
CA SER A 6 17.86 -20.08 32.61
C SER A 6 17.60 -18.97 31.58
N ARG A 7 18.62 -18.20 31.19
CA ARG A 7 18.64 -17.56 29.87
C ARG A 7 19.07 -18.59 28.82
N ALA A 8 18.36 -19.71 28.76
CA ALA A 8 18.30 -20.52 27.56
C ALA A 8 17.86 -19.56 26.45
N ARG A 9 18.79 -19.20 25.55
CA ARG A 9 18.54 -18.33 24.41
C ARG A 9 17.39 -18.97 23.64
N ALA A 10 16.18 -18.42 23.82
CA ALA A 10 15.03 -18.84 23.04
C ALA A 10 15.44 -18.88 21.57
N PRO A 11 15.07 -19.92 20.80
CA PRO A 11 15.49 -20.05 19.42
C PRO A 11 15.08 -18.78 18.67
N ARG A 12 16.06 -17.96 18.28
CA ARG A 12 15.82 -16.78 17.45
C ARG A 12 15.24 -17.29 16.14
N LYS A 13 13.98 -16.97 15.89
CA LYS A 13 13.34 -17.16 14.58
C LYS A 13 14.31 -16.66 13.50
N PRO A 14 14.55 -17.42 12.41
CA PRO A 14 15.56 -17.06 11.44
C PRO A 14 15.23 -15.69 10.84
N ALA A 15 16.12 -14.71 11.04
CA ALA A 15 15.94 -13.33 10.57
C ALA A 15 15.67 -13.25 9.05
N ALA A 16 16.17 -14.24 8.30
CA ALA A 16 15.91 -14.40 6.88
C ALA A 16 14.41 -14.55 6.53
N ALA A 17 13.62 -15.24 7.37
CA ALA A 17 12.18 -15.42 7.13
C ALA A 17 11.41 -14.10 7.30
N SER A 18 11.83 -13.28 8.28
CA SER A 18 11.29 -11.92 8.44
C SER A 18 11.74 -10.99 7.31
N GLY A 19 13.00 -11.04 6.89
CA GLY A 19 13.51 -10.21 5.79
C GLY A 19 12.80 -10.49 4.45
N MET A 20 12.61 -11.76 4.11
CA MET A 20 11.86 -12.19 2.93
C MET A 20 10.40 -11.71 2.98
N MET A 21 9.81 -11.67 4.18
CA MET A 21 8.46 -11.16 4.37
C MET A 21 8.39 -9.65 4.16
N LEU A 22 9.34 -8.85 4.67
CA LEU A 22 9.37 -7.41 4.38
C LEU A 22 9.56 -7.15 2.88
N LEU A 23 10.48 -7.85 2.23
CA LEU A 23 10.74 -7.69 0.80
C LEU A 23 9.49 -8.00 -0.04
N HIS A 24 8.79 -9.10 0.29
CA HIS A 24 7.51 -9.44 -0.34
C HIS A 24 6.46 -8.33 -0.18
N HIS A 25 6.26 -7.81 1.03
CA HIS A 25 5.26 -6.75 1.28
C HIS A 25 5.62 -5.46 0.52
N GLY A 26 6.91 -5.10 0.48
CA GLY A 26 7.38 -3.95 -0.30
C GLY A 26 7.16 -4.11 -1.79
N LEU A 27 7.50 -5.27 -2.38
CA LEU A 27 7.28 -5.55 -3.80
C LEU A 27 5.79 -5.57 -4.17
N VAL A 28 4.97 -6.25 -3.36
CA VAL A 28 3.52 -6.32 -3.58
C VAL A 28 2.90 -4.92 -3.46
N GLY A 29 3.27 -4.15 -2.43
CA GLY A 29 2.83 -2.77 -2.26
C GLY A 29 3.31 -1.84 -3.39
N ALA A 30 4.52 -2.03 -3.90
CA ALA A 30 5.04 -1.22 -5.01
C ALA A 30 4.30 -1.51 -6.33
N VAL A 31 4.17 -2.80 -6.68
CA VAL A 31 3.57 -3.23 -7.96
C VAL A 31 2.06 -3.02 -7.97
N LEU A 32 1.33 -3.44 -6.92
CA LEU A 32 -0.13 -3.27 -6.84
C LEU A 32 -0.54 -1.89 -6.36
N GLY A 33 0.31 -1.19 -5.59
CA GLY A 33 -0.01 0.15 -5.11
C GLY A 33 0.09 1.22 -6.20
N PHE A 34 0.89 1.00 -7.25
CA PHE A 34 0.97 1.95 -8.36
C PHE A 34 -0.35 2.13 -9.12
N PRO A 35 -1.01 1.08 -9.65
CA PRO A 35 -2.30 1.25 -10.32
C PRO A 35 -3.39 1.77 -9.38
N LEU A 36 -3.36 1.39 -8.09
CA LEU A 36 -4.24 1.96 -7.08
C LEU A 36 -4.02 3.48 -6.92
N ALA A 37 -2.77 3.93 -6.84
CA ALA A 37 -2.45 5.35 -6.71
C ALA A 37 -2.94 6.15 -7.94
N VAL A 38 -2.76 5.60 -9.14
CA VAL A 38 -3.25 6.23 -10.38
C VAL A 38 -4.78 6.34 -10.37
N LEU A 39 -5.51 5.28 -9.98
CA LEU A 39 -6.97 5.31 -9.89
C LEU A 39 -7.45 6.34 -8.86
N VAL A 40 -6.82 6.39 -7.68
CA VAL A 40 -7.18 7.36 -6.63
C VAL A 40 -6.91 8.80 -7.08
N SER A 41 -5.77 9.06 -7.74
CA SER A 41 -5.46 10.36 -8.31
C SER A 41 -6.39 10.73 -9.48
N GLY A 42 -6.84 9.75 -10.27
CA GLY A 42 -7.86 9.93 -11.29
C GLY A 42 -9.22 10.30 -10.71
N CYS A 43 -9.67 9.62 -9.64
CA CYS A 43 -10.86 10.00 -8.89
C CYS A 43 -10.76 11.43 -8.37
N LEU A 44 -9.59 11.80 -7.84
CA LEU A 44 -9.34 13.17 -7.38
C LEU A 44 -9.48 14.16 -8.55
N ASN A 45 -8.89 13.89 -9.71
CA ASN A 45 -9.06 14.74 -10.89
C ASN A 45 -10.53 14.90 -11.29
N ALA A 46 -11.27 13.80 -11.36
CA ALA A 46 -12.68 13.80 -11.72
C ALA A 46 -13.52 14.62 -10.72
N LEU A 47 -13.23 14.52 -9.42
CA LEU A 47 -13.90 15.29 -8.37
C LEU A 47 -13.56 16.79 -8.41
N LEU A 48 -12.34 17.15 -8.84
CA LEU A 48 -11.94 18.56 -8.96
C LEU A 48 -12.51 19.27 -10.19
N GLY A 49 -13.09 18.54 -11.14
CA GLY A 49 -13.66 19.11 -12.37
C GLY A 49 -12.95 18.65 -13.64
N ASP A 50 -12.26 17.51 -13.61
CA ASP A 50 -11.70 16.80 -14.77
C ASP A 50 -10.71 17.62 -15.62
N GLY A 51 -9.85 18.41 -14.95
CA GLY A 51 -8.74 19.11 -15.61
C GLY A 51 -9.16 20.35 -16.41
N GLN A 52 -10.33 20.93 -16.13
CA GLN A 52 -10.74 22.22 -16.70
C GLN A 52 -9.78 23.36 -16.30
N ASP A 53 -9.08 23.22 -15.18
CA ASP A 53 -8.02 24.11 -14.72
C ASP A 53 -6.66 23.37 -14.69
N PRO A 54 -5.60 23.91 -15.33
CA PRO A 54 -4.24 23.38 -15.23
C PRO A 54 -3.74 23.14 -13.80
N ALA A 55 -4.17 23.96 -12.83
CA ALA A 55 -3.79 23.79 -11.43
C ALA A 55 -4.38 22.50 -10.84
N GLN A 56 -5.61 22.14 -11.19
CA GLN A 56 -6.26 20.91 -10.73
C GLN A 56 -5.55 19.68 -11.28
N TYR A 57 -5.17 19.73 -12.56
CA TYR A 57 -4.43 18.65 -13.20
C TYR A 57 -3.05 18.43 -12.55
N GLN A 58 -2.35 19.52 -12.21
CA GLN A 58 -1.09 19.44 -11.46
C GLN A 58 -1.31 18.81 -10.09
N VAL A 59 -2.34 19.21 -9.33
CA VAL A 59 -2.65 18.60 -8.03
C VAL A 59 -2.91 17.10 -8.17
N ALA A 60 -3.70 16.68 -9.15
CA ALA A 60 -3.95 15.27 -9.43
C ALA A 60 -2.66 14.52 -9.79
N MET A 61 -1.83 15.07 -10.68
CA MET A 61 -0.57 14.47 -11.10
C MET A 61 0.42 14.33 -9.94
N TRP A 62 0.59 15.38 -9.14
CA TRP A 62 1.51 15.37 -7.99
C TRP A 62 1.01 14.51 -6.83
N SER A 63 -0.29 14.19 -6.77
CA SER A 63 -0.86 13.32 -5.74
C SER A 63 -0.49 11.84 -5.91
N VAL A 64 -0.12 11.40 -7.12
CA VAL A 64 0.17 9.98 -7.40
C VAL A 64 1.31 9.47 -6.53
N VAL A 65 2.42 10.21 -6.45
CA VAL A 65 3.61 9.83 -5.68
C VAL A 65 3.32 9.69 -4.18
N PRO A 66 2.75 10.69 -3.47
CA PRO A 66 2.45 10.57 -2.05
C PRO A 66 1.42 9.47 -1.77
N VAL A 67 0.41 9.28 -2.63
CA VAL A 67 -0.54 8.17 -2.50
C VAL A 67 0.16 6.83 -2.65
N TRP A 68 1.05 6.69 -3.64
CA TRP A 68 1.81 5.46 -3.86
C TRP A 68 2.71 5.11 -2.67
N VAL A 69 3.44 6.09 -2.13
CA VAL A 69 4.29 5.92 -0.94
C VAL A 69 3.45 5.57 0.30
N ALA A 70 2.27 6.18 0.47
CA ALA A 70 1.35 5.84 1.55
C ALA A 70 0.87 4.39 1.46
N VAL A 71 0.51 3.91 0.25
CA VAL A 71 0.09 2.52 0.02
C VAL A 71 1.22 1.54 0.30
N ILE A 72 2.44 1.81 -0.14
CA ILE A 72 3.63 0.99 0.17
C ILE A 72 3.84 0.93 1.69
N SER A 73 3.73 2.07 2.38
CA SER A 73 3.88 2.15 3.84
C SER A 73 2.82 1.32 4.58
N LEU A 74 1.58 1.36 4.11
CA LEU A 74 0.48 0.54 4.64
C LEU A 74 0.70 -0.96 4.38
N ALA A 75 1.31 -1.32 3.25
CA ALA A 75 1.63 -2.71 2.94
C ALA A 75 2.59 -3.34 3.96
N PHE A 76 3.54 -2.56 4.52
CA PHE A 76 4.42 -3.01 5.59
C PHE A 76 3.72 -3.22 6.94
N LEU A 77 2.56 -2.58 7.17
CA LEU A 77 1.79 -2.75 8.40
C LEU A 77 1.01 -4.09 8.41
N ALA A 78 0.92 -4.77 7.26
CA ALA A 78 0.22 -6.04 7.14
C ALA A 78 0.96 -7.17 7.88
N ARG A 79 0.30 -7.75 8.88
CA ARG A 79 0.85 -8.88 9.67
C ARG A 79 0.99 -10.18 8.89
N THR A 80 0.37 -10.32 7.72
CA THR A 80 0.38 -11.55 6.92
C THR A 80 0.33 -11.21 5.42
N ARG A 81 0.95 -12.08 4.61
CA ARG A 81 0.94 -11.93 3.14
C ARG A 81 -0.47 -11.89 2.57
N VAL A 82 -1.37 -12.73 3.08
CA VAL A 82 -2.78 -12.80 2.66
C VAL A 82 -3.49 -11.48 2.95
N ARG A 83 -3.34 -10.90 4.16
CA ARG A 83 -3.94 -9.59 4.47
C ARG A 83 -3.41 -8.45 3.61
N CYS A 84 -2.13 -8.49 3.26
CA CYS A 84 -1.54 -7.52 2.33
C CYS A 84 -2.21 -7.59 0.96
N TRP A 85 -2.27 -8.78 0.37
CA TRP A 85 -2.92 -9.02 -0.92
C TRP A 85 -4.41 -8.67 -0.89
N LEU A 86 -5.13 -9.15 0.12
CA LEU A 86 -6.57 -8.89 0.25
C LEU A 86 -6.85 -7.40 0.41
N GLY A 87 -6.06 -6.70 1.25
CA GLY A 87 -6.19 -5.26 1.46
C GLY A 87 -5.95 -4.46 0.18
N LEU A 88 -4.88 -4.79 -0.56
CA LEU A 88 -4.57 -4.13 -1.84
C LEU A 88 -5.61 -4.44 -2.93
N LEU A 89 -6.07 -5.69 -3.03
CA LEU A 89 -7.11 -6.07 -3.99
C LEU A 89 -8.45 -5.41 -3.67
N ILE A 90 -8.87 -5.39 -2.40
CA ILE A 90 -10.10 -4.72 -1.98
C ILE A 90 -9.98 -3.22 -2.23
N ALA A 91 -8.87 -2.59 -1.83
CA ALA A 91 -8.65 -1.17 -2.07
C ALA A 91 -8.67 -0.84 -3.57
N SER A 92 -8.06 -1.68 -4.41
CA SER A 92 -8.06 -1.52 -5.87
C SER A 92 -9.46 -1.69 -6.45
N ALA A 93 -10.21 -2.69 -6.00
CA ALA A 93 -11.59 -2.90 -6.44
C ALA A 93 -12.50 -1.74 -6.04
N VAL A 94 -12.39 -1.25 -4.81
CA VAL A 94 -13.15 -0.09 -4.31
C VAL A 94 -12.80 1.16 -5.11
N ALA A 95 -11.50 1.44 -5.32
CA ALA A 95 -11.06 2.59 -6.10
C ALA A 95 -11.56 2.51 -7.56
N ALA A 96 -11.51 1.34 -8.18
CA ALA A 96 -12.05 1.12 -9.52
C ALA A 96 -13.57 1.35 -9.57
N VAL A 97 -14.33 0.77 -8.64
CA VAL A 97 -15.79 0.96 -8.57
C VAL A 97 -16.16 2.44 -8.42
N ILE A 98 -15.46 3.16 -7.54
CA ILE A 98 -15.67 4.60 -7.37
C ILE A 98 -15.34 5.35 -8.67
N PHE A 99 -14.18 5.07 -9.27
CA PHE A 99 -13.75 5.75 -10.49
C PHE A 99 -14.72 5.53 -11.66
N TYR A 100 -15.08 4.27 -11.93
CA TYR A 100 -16.04 3.94 -12.98
C TYR A 100 -17.45 4.44 -12.67
N GLY A 101 -17.84 4.55 -11.38
CA GLY A 101 -19.11 5.15 -10.99
C GLY A 101 -19.15 6.67 -11.10
N ILE A 102 -18.00 7.35 -11.06
CA ILE A 102 -17.90 8.80 -11.28
C ILE A 102 -17.92 9.15 -12.78
N ILE A 103 -17.34 8.29 -13.63
CA ILE A 103 -17.21 8.51 -15.07
C ILE A 103 -18.41 7.95 -15.87
N GLY A 104 -19.09 6.93 -15.33
CA GLY A 104 -20.21 6.23 -15.97
C GLY A 104 -21.56 6.93 -15.90
#